data_AF-A0A3D8HXK7-F1
#
_entry.id   AF-A0A3D8HXK7-F1
#
_cell.length_a   1.000
_cell.length_b   1.000
_cell.length_c   1.000
_cell.angle_alpha   90.00
_cell.angle_beta   90.00
_cell.angle_gamma   90.00
#
_symmetry.space_group_name_H-M   'P 1'
#
loop_
_entity.id
_entity.type
_entity.pdbx_description
1 polymer ?
#
loop_
_entity_poly.entity_id
_entity_poly.type
_entity_poly.pdbx_seq_one_letter_code
_entity_poly.pdbx_strand_id
1 'polypeptide(L)'
;MQIKTPDDLVKIHNLNGELKTKVNQYFNAYKNDFLMPCNAYLHAIKQQLQNILNNELEHPKGTFYVKTDTLKITYKKEPFEIIDINFKKR
;
A
#
# COMPACT_ATOMS: atom_id res chain seq x y z
N MET A 1 12.32 -6.50 7.87
CA MET A 1 11.07 -7.23 8.22
C MET A 1 10.76 -8.23 7.12
N GLN A 2 10.64 -9.52 7.42
CA GLN A 2 10.11 -10.51 6.45
C GLN A 2 8.59 -10.54 6.58
N ILE A 3 7.89 -10.16 5.52
CA ILE A 3 6.44 -10.38 5.39
C ILE A 3 6.26 -11.78 4.81
N LYS A 4 5.58 -12.68 5.55
CA LYS A 4 5.28 -14.04 5.09
C LYS A 4 3.80 -14.26 4.87
N THR A 5 2.95 -13.44 5.48
CA THR A 5 1.50 -13.57 5.42
C THR A 5 0.84 -12.24 5.07
N PRO A 6 -0.39 -12.27 4.50
CA PRO A 6 -1.19 -11.07 4.32
C PRO A 6 -1.51 -10.35 5.64
N ASP A 7 -1.62 -11.08 6.76
CA ASP A 7 -1.84 -10.48 8.08
C ASP A 7 -0.63 -9.64 8.55
N ASP A 8 0.60 -10.07 8.26
CA ASP A 8 1.79 -9.26 8.54
C ASP A 8 1.72 -7.93 7.79
N LEU A 9 1.31 -7.98 6.51
CA LEU A 9 1.18 -6.80 5.65
C LEU A 9 0.11 -5.84 6.18
N VAL A 10 -1.05 -6.36 6.56
CA VAL A 10 -2.16 -5.58 7.13
C VAL A 10 -1.74 -4.90 8.43
N LYS A 11 -1.05 -5.63 9.33
CA LYS A 11 -0.58 -5.09 10.61
C LYS A 11 0.51 -4.03 10.42
N ILE A 12 1.54 -4.31 9.63
CA ILE A 12 2.66 -3.39 9.40
C ILE A 12 2.18 -2.10 8.73
N HIS A 13 1.20 -2.20 7.82
CA HIS A 13 0.70 -1.05 7.05
C HIS A 13 -0.58 -0.42 7.59
N ASN A 14 -1.09 -0.90 8.72
CA ASN A 14 -2.31 -0.42 9.37
C ASN A 14 -3.50 -0.35 8.39
N LEU A 15 -3.69 -1.41 7.59
CA LEU A 15 -4.75 -1.45 6.58
C LEU A 15 -6.11 -1.72 7.24
N ASN A 16 -7.16 -1.02 6.79
CA ASN A 16 -8.51 -1.18 7.31
C ASN A 16 -9.16 -2.53 6.92
N GLY A 17 -10.37 -2.81 7.42
CA GLY A 17 -11.05 -4.09 7.23
C GLY A 17 -11.37 -4.44 5.76
N GLU A 18 -11.73 -3.44 4.94
CA GLU A 18 -11.96 -3.65 3.51
C GLU A 18 -10.66 -4.03 2.80
N LEU A 19 -9.58 -3.30 3.07
CA LEU A 19 -8.27 -3.56 2.51
C LEU A 19 -7.72 -4.91 2.95
N LYS A 20 -7.93 -5.30 4.22
CA LYS A 20 -7.59 -6.65 4.70
C LYS A 20 -8.26 -7.72 3.84
N THR A 21 -9.54 -7.53 3.52
CA THR A 21 -10.31 -8.48 2.69
C THR A 21 -9.72 -8.57 1.28
N LYS A 22 -9.44 -7.43 0.63
CA LYS A 22 -8.81 -7.39 -0.70
C LYS A 22 -7.42 -8.04 -0.71
N VAL A 23 -6.56 -7.69 0.26
CA VAL A 23 -5.22 -8.27 0.40
C VAL A 23 -5.29 -9.79 0.54
N ASN A 24 -6.21 -10.31 1.35
CA ASN A 24 -6.42 -11.75 1.50
C ASN A 24 -6.91 -12.40 0.19
N GLN A 25 -7.84 -11.78 -0.53
CA GLN A 25 -8.32 -12.26 -1.82
C GLN A 25 -7.18 -12.33 -2.85
N TYR A 26 -6.40 -11.25 -2.99
CA TYR A 26 -5.27 -11.23 -3.92
C TYR A 26 -4.16 -12.19 -3.54
N PHE A 27 -3.86 -12.33 -2.25
CA PHE A 27 -2.90 -13.34 -1.80
C PHE A 27 -3.39 -14.76 -2.08
N ASN A 28 -4.68 -15.05 -1.90
CA ASN A 28 -5.21 -16.37 -2.21
C ASN A 28 -5.15 -16.69 -3.70
N ALA A 29 -5.41 -15.70 -4.57
CA ALA A 29 -5.36 -15.87 -6.02
C ALA A 29 -3.93 -15.90 -6.60
N TYR A 30 -3.02 -15.08 -6.07
CA TYR A 30 -1.74 -14.80 -6.71
C TYR A 30 -0.51 -15.04 -5.82
N LYS A 31 -0.71 -15.33 -4.53
CA LYS A 31 0.35 -15.64 -3.56
C LYS A 31 1.46 -14.57 -3.56
N ASN A 32 2.71 -15.00 -3.73
CA ASN A 32 3.89 -14.13 -3.67
C ASN A 32 3.97 -13.14 -4.84
N ASP A 33 3.32 -13.43 -5.99
CA ASP A 33 3.23 -12.50 -7.12
C ASP A 33 2.52 -11.19 -6.74
N PHE A 34 1.69 -11.23 -5.70
CA PHE A 34 1.02 -10.06 -5.12
C PHE A 34 1.73 -9.56 -3.86
N LEU A 35 2.01 -10.45 -2.91
CA LEU A 35 2.43 -10.06 -1.56
C LEU A 35 3.75 -9.27 -1.54
N MET A 36 4.74 -9.75 -2.30
CA MET A 36 6.05 -9.10 -2.39
C MET A 36 5.98 -7.69 -2.99
N PRO A 37 5.41 -7.50 -4.20
CA PRO A 37 5.33 -6.16 -4.76
C PRO A 37 4.44 -5.25 -3.92
N CYS A 38 3.31 -5.73 -3.41
CA CYS A 38 2.42 -4.92 -2.57
C CYS A 38 3.16 -4.35 -1.35
N ASN A 39 3.91 -5.19 -0.62
CA ASN A 39 4.71 -4.73 0.52
C ASN A 39 5.78 -3.71 0.11
N ALA A 40 6.50 -3.96 -0.99
CA ALA A 40 7.56 -3.07 -1.46
C ALA A 40 7.01 -1.66 -1.76
N TYR A 41 5.88 -1.57 -2.47
CA TYR A 41 5.26 -0.28 -2.79
C TYR A 41 4.67 0.42 -1.56
N LEU A 42 4.01 -0.30 -0.64
CA LEU A 42 3.53 0.29 0.61
C LEU A 42 4.68 0.86 1.45
N HIS A 43 5.81 0.16 1.49
CA HIS A 43 7.01 0.65 2.19
C HIS A 43 7.59 1.90 1.52
N ALA A 44 7.71 1.90 0.19
CA ALA A 44 8.19 3.06 -0.57
C ALA A 44 7.30 4.29 -0.37
N ILE A 45 5.97 4.12 -0.40
CA ILE A 45 5.01 5.20 -0.15
C ILE A 45 5.21 5.79 1.25
N LYS A 46 5.36 4.95 2.28
CA LYS A 46 5.60 5.42 3.66
C LYS A 46 6.91 6.19 3.81
N GLN A 47 7.99 5.71 3.19
CA GLN A 47 9.29 6.42 3.21
C GLN A 47 9.20 7.78 2.51
N GLN A 48 8.56 7.83 1.33
CA GLN A 48 8.35 9.09 0.62
C GLN A 48 7.48 10.06 1.43
N LEU A 49 6.44 9.56 2.09
CA LEU A 49 5.61 10.37 2.96
C LEU A 49 6.41 10.97 4.12
N GLN A 50 7.26 10.19 4.80
CA GLN A 50 8.10 10.73 5.87
C GLN A 50 8.99 11.88 5.38
N ASN A 51 9.56 11.76 4.19
CA ASN A 51 10.36 12.84 3.59
C ASN A 51 9.52 14.09 3.28
N ILE A 52 8.29 13.90 2.78
CA ILE A 52 7.33 14.98 2.49
C ILE A 52 6.89 15.66 3.78
N LEU A 53 6.54 14.91 4.83
CA LEU A 53 6.12 15.47 6.12
C LEU A 53 7.25 16.23 6.84
N ASN A 54 8.50 15.87 6.60
CA ASN A 54 9.67 16.59 7.11
C ASN A 54 9.93 17.91 6.34
N ASN A 55 9.33 18.08 5.16
CA ASN A 55 9.46 19.28 4.35
C ASN A 55 8.20 20.14 4.48
N GLU A 56 8.20 21.07 5.44
CA GLU A 56 7.05 21.90 5.85
C GLU A 56 6.39 22.70 4.70
N LEU A 57 7.06 22.84 3.56
CA LEU A 57 6.57 23.54 2.36
C LEU A 57 5.85 22.62 1.36
N GLU A 58 5.89 21.30 1.56
CA GLU A 58 5.32 20.30 0.64
C GLU A 58 4.31 19.40 1.36
N HIS A 59 3.15 19.94 1.76
CA HIS A 59 2.03 19.13 2.26
C HIS A 59 0.87 19.12 1.26
N PRO A 60 1.00 18.43 0.11
CA PRO A 60 -0.06 18.41 -0.88
C PRO A 60 -1.23 17.56 -0.35
N LYS A 61 -2.36 18.23 -0.13
CA LYS A 61 -3.63 17.61 0.26
C LYS A 61 -4.28 16.94 -0.94
N GLY A 62 -4.92 15.80 -0.71
CA GLY A 62 -5.70 15.09 -1.74
C GLY A 62 -5.43 13.59 -1.80
N THR A 63 -5.97 12.97 -2.85
CA THR A 63 -5.84 11.54 -3.14
C THR A 63 -4.77 11.33 -4.20
N PHE A 64 -3.81 10.47 -3.88
CA PHE A 64 -2.69 10.11 -4.74
C PHE A 64 -2.72 8.63 -5.07
N TYR A 65 -1.98 8.22 -6.09
CA TYR A 65 -1.79 6.81 -6.39
C TYR A 65 -0.39 6.52 -6.91
N VAL A 66 0.08 5.30 -6.65
CA VAL A 66 1.19 4.68 -7.37
C VAL A 66 0.60 3.57 -8.23
N LYS A 67 0.96 3.51 -9.51
CA LYS A 67 0.44 2.52 -10.45
C LYS A 67 1.59 1.92 -11.27
N THR A 68 1.60 0.59 -11.32
CA THR A 68 2.35 -0.23 -12.29
C THR A 68 1.34 -0.93 -13.21
N ASP A 69 1.83 -1.80 -14.09
CA ASP A 69 0.97 -2.60 -14.95
C ASP A 69 0.14 -3.64 -14.18
N THR A 70 0.57 -4.01 -12.97
CA THR A 70 -0.08 -5.07 -12.17
C THR A 70 -0.65 -4.59 -10.85
N LEU A 71 -0.18 -3.47 -10.32
CA LEU A 71 -0.54 -2.99 -8.99
C LEU A 71 -0.87 -1.51 -9.03
N LYS A 72 -1.98 -1.13 -8.40
CA LYS A 72 -2.32 0.26 -8.10
C LYS A 72 -2.62 0.39 -6.60
N ILE A 73 -1.96 1.33 -5.95
CA ILE A 73 -2.23 1.69 -4.54
C ILE A 73 -2.67 3.15 -4.51
N THR A 74 -3.84 3.41 -3.93
CA THR A 74 -4.42 4.74 -3.76
C THR A 74 -4.33 5.14 -2.29
N TYR A 75 -3.88 6.37 -2.00
CA TYR A 75 -3.65 6.83 -0.63
C TYR A 75 -3.87 8.35 -0.46
N LYS A 76 -4.18 8.78 0.76
CA LYS A 76 -4.11 10.19 1.19
C LYS A 76 -2.77 10.44 1.88
N LYS A 77 -2.23 11.65 1.74
CA LYS A 77 -1.01 12.07 2.44
C LYS A 77 -1.27 12.67 3.82
N GLU A 78 -2.44 13.29 4.03
CA GLU A 78 -2.78 13.97 5.29
C GLU A 78 -4.29 13.85 5.60
N PRO A 79 -4.68 13.11 6.67
CA PRO A 79 -3.87 12.13 7.36
C PRO A 79 -3.44 11.00 6.39
N PHE A 80 -2.31 10.36 6.67
CA PHE A 80 -1.87 9.25 5.85
C PHE A 80 -2.81 8.06 5.98
N GLU A 81 -3.38 7.65 4.84
CA GLU A 81 -4.34 6.57 4.79
C GLU A 81 -4.21 5.87 3.43
N ILE A 82 -4.01 4.55 3.45
CA ILE A 82 -4.22 3.75 2.24
C ILE A 82 -5.72 3.60 2.06
N ILE A 83 -6.22 3.99 0.89
CA ILE A 83 -7.65 3.97 0.57
C ILE A 83 -8.01 2.71 -0.22
N ASP A 84 -7.14 2.31 -1.15
CA ASP A 84 -7.44 1.21 -2.07
C ASP A 84 -6.18 0.51 -2.57
N ILE A 85 -6.31 -0.79 -2.81
CA ILE A 85 -5.27 -1.64 -3.40
C ILE A 85 -5.95 -2.45 -4.49
N ASN A 86 -5.45 -2.31 -5.71
CA ASN A 86 -5.93 -3.01 -6.89
C ASN A 86 -4.77 -3.82 -7.49
N PHE A 87 -5.00 -5.10 -7.72
CA PHE A 87 -4.03 -5.98 -8.36
C PHE A 87 -4.64 -6.70 -9.56
N LYS A 88 -3.93 -6.69 -10.69
CA LYS A 88 -4.29 -7.40 -11.92
C LYS A 88 -3.06 -8.14 -12.42
N LYS A 89 -3.12 -9.48 -12.47
CA LYS A 89 -2.08 -10.27 -13.13
C LYS A 89 -2.15 -9.98 -14.65
N ARG A 90 -0.99 -9.74 -15.26
CA ARG A 90 -0.89 -9.57 -16.72
C ARG A 90 -1.31 -10.84 -17.44
#